data_AF-A0ABD0Q2C6-F1
#
_entry.id   AF-A0ABD0Q2C6-F1
#
_cell.length_a   1.000
_cell.length_b   1.000
_cell.length_c   1.000
_cell.angle_alpha   90.00
_cell.angle_beta   90.00
_cell.angle_gamma   90.00
#
_symmetry.space_group_name_H-M   'P 1'
#
loop_
_entity.id
_entity.type
_entity.pdbx_description
1 polymer ?
#
loop_
_entity_poly.entity_id
_entity_poly.type
_entity_poly.pdbx_seq_one_letter_code
_entity_poly.pdbx_strand_id
1 'polypeptide(L)'
;MGVRILNCLDDWLILVQSEDELLSHRSFLFSHLDCLGPTVNFTKSALSPSQWISFLGTVLDSTQMRAVVMPECVLAILAACSLIQSRSLSPSQGISEDAGPHGLCISSAS
;
A
#
# COMPACT_ATOMS: atom_id res chain seq x y z
N MET A 1 -23.52 21.74 -1.38
CA MET A 1 -22.81 21.41 -0.13
C MET A 1 -22.84 19.91 0.03
N GLY A 2 -21.68 19.29 0.17
CA GLY A 2 -21.56 17.84 0.15
C GLY A 2 -20.17 17.44 0.59
N VAL A 3 -20.11 16.55 1.57
CA VAL A 3 -18.88 15.94 2.05
C VAL A 3 -18.52 14.75 1.17
N ARG A 4 -17.24 14.60 0.84
CA ARG A 4 -16.72 13.36 0.27
C ARG A 4 -15.85 12.68 1.31
N ILE A 5 -16.12 11.41 1.58
CA ILE A 5 -15.35 10.60 2.52
C ILE A 5 -14.70 9.48 1.73
N LEU A 6 -13.38 9.38 1.81
CA LEU A 6 -12.63 8.20 1.37
C LEU A 6 -12.33 7.37 2.62
N ASN A 7 -12.72 6.10 2.61
CA ASN A 7 -12.40 5.18 3.71
C ASN A 7 -11.52 4.04 3.20
N CYS A 8 -10.62 3.60 4.06
CA CYS A 8 -9.94 2.32 3.93
C CYS A 8 -9.73 1.76 5.33
N LEU A 9 -10.59 0.81 5.73
CA LEU A 9 -10.62 0.24 7.07
C LEU A 9 -10.64 1.33 8.16
N ASP A 10 -9.53 1.57 8.83
CA ASP A 10 -9.34 2.55 9.90
C ASP A 10 -8.86 3.94 9.43
N ASP A 11 -8.38 4.08 8.19
CA ASP A 11 -7.93 5.36 7.64
C ASP A 11 -9.08 6.07 6.89
N TRP A 12 -9.58 7.16 7.49
CA TRP A 12 -10.69 7.94 6.94
C TRP A 12 -10.22 9.34 6.55
N LEU A 13 -10.49 9.73 5.30
CA LEU A 13 -10.15 11.03 4.75
C LEU A 13 -11.41 11.81 4.40
N ILE A 14 -11.54 13.02 4.94
CA ILE A 14 -12.66 13.93 4.71
C ILE A 14 -12.22 15.02 3.74
N LEU A 15 -12.97 15.20 2.65
CA LEU A 15 -12.74 16.21 1.63
C LEU A 15 -13.97 17.12 1.52
N VAL A 16 -13.72 18.42 1.57
CA VAL A 16 -14.74 19.48 1.52
C VAL A 16 -14.18 20.74 0.90
N GLN A 17 -15.07 21.66 0.55
CA GLN A 17 -14.73 22.86 -0.24
C GLN A 17 -14.21 24.02 0.61
N SER A 18 -14.48 24.04 1.91
CA SER A 18 -14.00 25.09 2.82
C SER A 18 -13.50 24.52 4.14
N GLU A 19 -12.68 25.32 4.81
CA GLU A 19 -12.12 25.00 6.12
C GLU A 19 -13.20 24.89 7.20
N ASP A 20 -14.12 25.84 7.25
CA ASP A 20 -15.23 25.85 8.21
C ASP A 20 -16.11 24.60 8.08
N GLU A 21 -16.39 24.19 6.84
CA GLU A 21 -17.18 22.98 6.57
C GLU A 21 -16.42 21.73 7.04
N LEU A 22 -15.10 21.69 6.84
CA LEU A 22 -14.25 20.59 7.32
C LEU A 22 -14.22 20.47 8.84
N LEU A 23 -14.09 21.60 9.54
CA LEU A 23 -14.08 21.61 11.00
C LEU A 23 -15.43 21.17 11.58
N SER A 24 -16.53 21.58 10.94
CA SER A 24 -17.88 21.14 11.29
C SER A 24 -18.04 19.63 11.10
N HIS A 25 -17.73 19.11 9.92
CA HIS A 25 -17.84 17.68 9.62
C HIS A 25 -16.91 16.82 10.48
N ARG A 26 -15.69 17.29 10.76
CA ARG A 26 -14.75 16.62 11.67
C ARG A 26 -15.35 16.46 13.07
N SER A 27 -15.96 17.52 13.60
CA SER A 27 -16.54 17.52 14.94
C SER A 27 -17.75 16.57 15.02
N PHE A 28 -18.58 16.56 13.98
CA PHE A 28 -19.67 15.60 13.83
C PHE A 28 -19.15 14.15 13.76
N LEU A 29 -18.09 13.92 12.98
CA LEU A 29 -17.48 12.60 12.81
C LEU A 29 -16.93 12.07 14.13
N PHE A 30 -16.24 12.88 14.93
CA PHE A 30 -15.77 12.47 16.25
C PHE A 30 -16.91 12.14 17.21
N SER A 31 -17.95 12.97 17.24
CA SER A 31 -19.14 12.69 18.04
C SER A 31 -19.78 11.35 17.65
N HIS A 32 -19.79 11.04 16.35
CA HIS A 32 -20.34 9.79 15.84
C HIS A 32 -19.46 8.57 16.15
N LEU A 33 -18.13 8.70 16.02
CA LEU A 33 -17.18 7.65 16.37
C LEU A 33 -17.23 7.32 17.87
N ASP A 34 -17.35 8.34 18.72
CA ASP A 34 -17.51 8.16 20.17
C ASP A 34 -18.77 7.33 20.51
N CYS A 35 -19.86 7.48 19.76
CA CYS A 35 -21.06 6.67 19.92
C CYS A 35 -20.89 5.22 19.45
N LEU A 36 -20.05 4.97 18.45
CA LEU A 36 -19.86 3.64 17.87
C LEU A 36 -18.85 2.80 18.67
N GLY A 37 -18.00 3.42 19.48
CA GLY A 37 -16.97 2.75 20.27
C GLY A 37 -15.54 2.71 19.70
N PRO A 38 -15.24 3.03 18.43
CA PRO A 38 -13.86 3.23 17.98
C PRO A 38 -13.17 4.39 18.71
N THR A 39 -11.91 4.19 19.09
CA THR A 39 -11.06 5.26 19.64
C THR A 39 -10.18 5.84 18.53
N VAL A 40 -10.20 7.17 18.38
CA VAL A 40 -9.37 7.88 17.40
C VAL A 40 -7.92 7.89 17.84
N ASN A 41 -7.00 7.51 16.95
CA ASN A 41 -5.57 7.65 17.19
C ASN A 41 -5.10 9.07 16.85
N PHE A 42 -5.25 9.99 17.80
CA PHE A 42 -4.88 11.40 17.61
C PHE A 42 -3.40 11.63 17.27
N THR A 43 -2.50 10.69 17.62
CA THR A 43 -1.08 10.79 17.26
C THR A 43 -0.85 10.51 15.78
N LYS A 44 -1.64 9.62 15.17
CA LYS A 44 -1.55 9.30 13.74
C LYS A 44 -2.46 10.17 12.87
N SER A 45 -3.55 10.70 13.43
CA SER A 45 -4.53 11.49 12.67
C SER A 45 -4.02 12.89 12.33
N ALA A 46 -4.23 13.30 11.08
CA ALA A 46 -4.12 14.70 10.68
C ALA A 46 -5.44 15.44 11.00
N LEU A 47 -5.42 16.27 12.04
CA LEU A 47 -6.63 16.93 12.56
C LEU A 47 -6.84 18.36 12.07
N SER A 48 -5.79 18.95 11.52
CA SER A 48 -5.82 20.30 10.96
C SER A 48 -6.14 20.23 9.46
N PRO A 49 -7.02 21.11 8.97
CA PRO A 49 -7.25 21.29 7.54
C PRO A 49 -5.93 21.45 6.79
N SER A 50 -5.80 20.74 5.67
CA SER A 50 -4.65 20.85 4.79
C SER A 50 -5.09 20.61 3.36
N GLN A 51 -4.45 21.29 2.42
CA GLN A 51 -4.62 21.00 1.01
C GLN A 51 -3.79 19.78 0.58
N TRP A 52 -2.76 19.43 1.36
CA TRP A 52 -1.79 18.37 1.08
C TRP A 52 -1.82 17.33 2.21
N ILE A 53 -2.10 16.08 1.88
CA ILE A 53 -2.24 15.02 2.89
C ILE A 53 -1.74 13.67 2.39
N SER A 54 -1.04 12.95 3.27
CA SER A 54 -0.65 11.55 3.02
C SER A 54 -1.82 10.63 3.32
N PHE A 55 -2.18 9.78 2.36
CA PHE A 55 -3.24 8.78 2.47
C PHE A 55 -2.86 7.54 1.66
N LEU A 56 -2.83 6.37 2.31
CA LEU A 56 -2.57 5.06 1.67
C LEU A 56 -1.32 5.01 0.77
N GLY A 57 -0.20 5.56 1.25
CA GLY A 57 1.06 5.57 0.48
C GLY A 57 1.08 6.57 -0.69
N THR A 58 0.13 7.49 -0.74
CA THR A 58 0.09 8.61 -1.70
C THR A 58 0.04 9.94 -0.96
N VAL A 59 0.55 11.00 -1.58
CA VAL A 59 0.24 12.38 -1.18
C VAL A 59 -0.77 12.94 -2.16
N LEU A 60 -1.86 13.43 -1.59
CA LEU A 60 -2.94 14.09 -2.32
C LEU A 60 -2.73 15.60 -2.25
N ASP A 61 -2.69 16.25 -3.40
CA ASP A 61 -2.70 17.70 -3.55
C ASP A 61 -4.06 18.12 -4.13
N SER A 62 -4.91 18.65 -3.25
CA SER A 62 -6.25 19.13 -3.61
C SER A 62 -6.24 20.43 -4.41
N THR A 63 -5.16 21.23 -4.38
CA THR A 63 -5.06 22.46 -5.19
C THR A 63 -4.94 22.15 -6.68
N GLN A 64 -4.27 21.05 -7.01
CA GLN A 64 -3.99 20.60 -8.38
C GLN A 64 -4.82 19.39 -8.76
N MET A 65 -5.62 18.85 -7.84
CA MET A 65 -6.37 17.59 -7.99
C MET A 65 -5.47 16.43 -8.43
N ARG A 66 -4.31 16.30 -7.76
CA ARG A 66 -3.30 15.27 -8.06
C ARG A 66 -3.07 14.33 -6.90
N ALA A 67 -2.77 13.07 -7.22
CA ALA A 67 -2.29 12.08 -6.30
C ALA A 67 -0.91 11.60 -6.77
N VAL A 68 0.07 11.63 -5.89
CA VAL A 68 1.45 11.21 -6.19
C VAL A 68 1.82 10.09 -5.24
N VAL A 69 2.34 8.98 -5.78
CA VAL A 69 2.83 7.85 -4.97
C VAL A 69 4.03 8.31 -4.15
N MET A 70 4.08 7.93 -2.88
CA MET A 70 5.19 8.27 -2.01
C MET A 70 6.49 7.59 -2.43
N PRO A 71 7.64 8.29 -2.38
CA PRO A 71 8.92 7.72 -2.75
C PRO A 71 9.24 6.42 -2.01
N GLU A 72 8.89 6.33 -0.73
CA GLU A 72 9.06 5.12 0.08
C GLU A 72 8.28 3.91 -0.45
N CYS A 73 7.06 4.10 -0.97
CA CYS A 73 6.29 3.05 -1.60
C CYS A 73 6.95 2.59 -2.90
N VAL A 74 7.46 3.53 -3.71
CA VAL A 74 8.19 3.19 -4.95
C VAL A 74 9.44 2.37 -4.63
N LEU A 75 10.23 2.79 -3.65
CA LEU A 75 11.44 2.09 -3.22
C LEU A 75 11.11 0.69 -2.67
N ALA A 76 10.07 0.55 -1.86
CA ALA A 76 9.64 -0.73 -1.33
C ALA A 76 9.23 -1.71 -2.44
N ILE A 77 8.51 -1.22 -3.46
CA ILE A 77 8.12 -2.02 -4.62
C ILE A 77 9.34 -2.46 -5.42
N LEU A 78 10.27 -1.53 -5.71
CA LEU A 78 11.50 -1.86 -6.44
C LEU A 78 12.36 -2.89 -5.68
N ALA A 79 12.51 -2.73 -4.36
CA ALA A 79 13.22 -3.68 -3.52
C ALA A 79 12.56 -5.06 -3.55
N ALA A 80 11.23 -5.13 -3.44
CA ALA A 80 10.49 -6.39 -3.54
C ALA A 80 10.69 -7.06 -4.92
N CYS A 81 10.64 -6.29 -6.01
CA CYS A 81 10.90 -6.80 -7.36
C CYS A 81 12.30 -7.39 -7.49
N SER A 82 13.34 -6.73 -6.97
CA SER A 82 14.72 -7.25 -7.00
C SER A 82 14.86 -8.58 -6.24
N LEU A 83 14.18 -8.72 -5.09
CA LEU A 83 14.18 -9.97 -4.32
C LEU A 83 13.48 -11.12 -5.06
N ILE A 84 12.38 -10.82 -5.75
CA ILE A 84 11.65 -11.83 -6.55
C ILE A 84 12.50 -12.28 -7.74
N GLN A 85 13.17 -11.33 -8.41
CA GLN A 85 14.04 -11.63 -9.55
C GLN A 85 15.24 -12.49 -9.15
N SER A 86 15.89 -12.21 -8.02
CA SER A 86 17.03 -13.01 -7.54
C SER A 86 16.63 -14.43 -7.15
N ARG A 87 15.40 -14.62 -6.64
CA ARG A 87 14.84 -15.95 -6.32
C ARG A 87 14.45 -16.76 -7.55
N SER A 88 14.11 -16.11 -8.66
CA SER A 88 13.81 -16.78 -9.93
C SER A 88 15.05 -17.24 -10.70
N LEU A 89 16.24 -16.69 -10.40
CA LEU A 89 17.50 -16.99 -11.10
C LEU A 89 18.36 -18.03 -10.39
N SER A 90 18.01 -18.46 -9.17
CA SER A 90 18.59 -19.69 -8.60
C SER A 90 17.99 -20.89 -9.33
N PRO A 91 18.77 -21.70 -10.07
CA PRO A 91 18.28 -22.98 -10.56
C PRO A 91 17.85 -23.79 -9.34
N SER A 92 16.63 -24.33 -9.35
CA SER A 92 16.17 -25.26 -8.34
C SER A 92 17.22 -26.36 -8.15
N GLN A 93 17.92 -26.36 -7.02
CA GLN A 93 18.75 -27.49 -6.65
C GLN A 93 17.84 -28.66 -6.28
N GLY A 94 17.94 -29.73 -7.07
CA GLY A 94 17.71 -31.10 -6.62
C GLY A 94 16.42 -31.76 -7.08
N ILE A 95 16.53 -32.62 -8.09
CA ILE A 95 16.16 -34.03 -7.93
C ILE A 95 17.31 -34.84 -8.55
N SER A 96 18.14 -35.45 -7.72
CA SER A 96 19.05 -36.51 -8.18
C SER A 96 18.20 -37.74 -8.44
N GLU A 97 18.11 -38.15 -9.70
CA GLU A 97 17.58 -39.47 -10.06
C GLU A 97 18.53 -40.53 -9.50
N ASP A 98 17.95 -41.36 -8.65
CA ASP A 98 18.55 -42.50 -7.99
C ASP A 98 19.02 -43.53 -9.02
N ALA A 99 20.21 -44.08 -8.76
CA ALA A 99 20.88 -45.03 -9.62
C ALA A 99 20.17 -46.39 -9.57
N GLY A 100 19.46 -46.74 -10.63
CA GLY A 100 19.03 -48.12 -10.93
C GLY A 100 19.95 -48.75 -11.99
N PRO A 101 20.39 -50.01 -11.81
CA PRO A 101 21.34 -50.63 -12.72
C PRO A 101 20.62 -50.96 -14.03
N HIS A 102 21.35 -50.89 -15.15
CA HIS A 102 21.14 -51.55 -16.44
C HIS A 102 21.32 -50.57 -17.60
N GLY A 103 22.33 -50.84 -18.44
CA GLY A 103 22.26 -50.48 -19.85
C GLY A 103 23.19 -49.35 -20.29
N LEU A 104 24.44 -49.72 -20.52
CA LEU A 104 25.41 -49.01 -21.36
C LEU A 104 24.85 -48.83 -22.79
N CYS A 105 24.84 -47.60 -23.33
CA CYS A 105 24.86 -47.38 -24.79
C CYS A 105 25.71 -46.16 -25.13
N ILE A 106 26.92 -46.46 -25.60
CA ILE A 106 27.89 -45.59 -26.25
C ILE A 106 27.42 -45.26 -27.66
N SER A 107 27.61 -44.01 -28.12
CA SER A 107 27.78 -43.72 -29.56
C SER A 107 28.61 -42.45 -29.72
N SER A 108 29.82 -42.62 -30.24
CA SER A 108 30.69 -41.57 -30.79
C SER A 108 30.63 -41.58 -32.32
N ALA A 109 31.02 -40.45 -32.91
CA ALA A 109 31.33 -40.18 -34.33
C ALA A 109 30.10 -39.88 -35.23
N SER A 110 30.13 -38.91 -36.15
CA SER A 110 31.25 -38.22 -36.84
C SER A 110 31.09 -36.71 -36.90
#